data_AF-M6ZVK0-F1
#
_entry.id   AF-M6ZVK0-F1
#
_cell.length_a   1.000
_cell.length_b   1.000
_cell.length_c   1.000
_cell.angle_alpha   90.00
_cell.angle_beta   90.00
_cell.angle_gamma   90.00
#
_symmetry.space_group_name_H-M   'P 1'
#
loop_
_entity.id
_entity.type
_entity.pdbx_description
1 polymer ?
#
loop_
_entity_poly.entity_id
_entity_poly.type
_entity_poly.pdbx_seq_one_letter_code
_entity_poly.pdbx_strand_id
1 'polypeptide(L)' 'MEFGNNFPSLINQYRIEEAKKLLLDHPDKTTAEIGSSAGFSSKSAFYMEFKKFTGTNPNAYRRKELKNESTFRKNF' A
#
# COMPACT_ATOMS: atom_id res chain seq x y z
N MET A 1 -17.54 25.85 1.07
CA MET A 1 -17.08 24.69 0.25
C MET A 1 -15.56 24.75 0.19
N GLU A 2 -14.89 23.92 0.97
CA GLU A 2 -13.42 23.93 1.06
C GLU A 2 -12.81 23.07 -0.05
N PHE A 3 -12.35 23.71 -1.13
CA PHE A 3 -11.52 23.08 -2.18
C PHE A 3 -10.06 22.91 -1.75
N GLY A 4 -9.79 22.68 -0.46
CA GLY A 4 -8.43 22.55 0.09
C GLY A 4 -7.95 21.11 0.32
N ASN A 5 -8.86 20.13 0.32
CA ASN A 5 -8.58 18.77 0.79
C ASN A 5 -8.22 17.75 -0.31
N ASN A 6 -8.17 18.16 -1.59
CA ASN A 6 -8.10 17.20 -2.70
C ASN A 6 -6.67 16.90 -3.18
N PHE A 7 -5.75 17.87 -3.18
CA PHE A 7 -4.41 17.67 -3.76
C PHE A 7 -3.53 16.71 -2.94
N PRO A 8 -3.41 16.85 -1.59
CA PRO A 8 -2.65 15.88 -0.81
C PRO A 8 -3.28 14.47 -0.85
N SER A 9 -4.61 14.39 -0.87
CA SER A 9 -5.33 13.11 -0.97
C SER A 9 -5.06 12.43 -2.32
N LEU A 10 -5.04 13.18 -3.42
CA LEU A 10 -4.71 12.67 -4.74
C LEU A 10 -3.28 12.12 -4.79
N ILE A 11 -2.30 12.86 -4.29
CA ILE A 11 -0.90 12.39 -4.22
C ILE A 11 -0.81 11.12 -3.36
N ASN A 12 -1.46 11.10 -2.19
CA ASN A 12 -1.46 9.92 -1.34
C ASN A 12 -2.11 8.71 -2.04
N GLN A 13 -3.18 8.90 -2.82
CA GLN A 13 -3.78 7.83 -3.61
C GLN A 13 -2.74 7.23 -4.57
N TYR A 14 -2.01 8.05 -5.34
CA TYR A 14 -0.95 7.55 -6.23
C TYR A 14 0.16 6.82 -5.46
N ARG A 15 0.60 7.36 -4.32
CA ARG A 15 1.60 6.71 -3.47
C ARG A 15 1.12 5.37 -2.92
N ILE A 16 -0.16 5.25 -2.55
CA ILE A 16 -0.74 3.98 -2.08
C ILE A 16 -0.84 2.96 -3.21
N GLU A 17 -1.24 3.37 -4.42
CA GLU A 17 -1.26 2.46 -5.57
C GLU A 17 0.13 1.93 -5.91
N GLU A 18 1.17 2.76 -5.83
CA GLU A 18 2.55 2.31 -6.01
C GLU A 18 3.00 1.38 -4.87
N ALA A 19 2.68 1.72 -3.62
CA ALA A 19 3.00 0.87 -2.48
C ALA A 19 2.37 -0.53 -2.60
N LYS A 20 1.14 -0.65 -3.12
CA LYS A 20 0.51 -1.96 -3.36
C LYS A 20 1.32 -2.85 -4.29
N LYS A 21 1.85 -2.29 -5.39
CA LYS A 21 2.70 -3.04 -6.34
C LYS A 21 4.01 -3.47 -5.68
N LEU A 22 4.71 -2.50 -5.07
CA LEU A 22 5.98 -2.76 -4.40
C LEU A 22 5.85 -3.79 -3.26
N LEU A 23 4.71 -3.83 -2.56
CA LEU A 23 4.44 -4.85 -1.52
C LEU A 23 4.46 -6.29 -2.06
N LEU A 24 4.09 -6.49 -3.32
CA LEU A 24 4.01 -7.79 -3.99
C LEU A 24 5.28 -8.11 -4.78
N ASP A 25 5.85 -7.12 -5.46
CA ASP A 25 7.07 -7.26 -6.26
C ASP A 25 8.32 -7.46 -5.40
N HIS A 26 8.31 -6.95 -4.16
CA HIS A 26 9.40 -7.04 -3.20
C HIS A 26 8.93 -7.64 -1.86
N PRO A 27 8.63 -8.96 -1.82
CA PRO A 27 8.16 -9.62 -0.61
C PRO A 27 9.20 -9.67 0.51
N ASP A 28 10.48 -9.51 0.16
CA ASP A 28 11.65 -9.45 1.05
C ASP A 28 11.78 -8.10 1.80
N LYS A 29 11.23 -7.02 1.24
CA LYS A 29 11.31 -5.69 1.85
C LYS A 29 10.30 -5.50 2.98
N THR A 30 10.72 -4.80 4.03
CA THR A 30 9.82 -4.41 5.12
C THR A 30 8.78 -3.40 4.63
N THR A 31 7.61 -3.35 5.27
CA THR A 31 6.58 -2.36 4.95
C THR A 31 7.05 -0.92 5.15
N ALA A 32 8.04 -0.69 6.03
CA ALA A 32 8.61 0.63 6.25
C ALA A 32 9.45 1.09 5.05
N GLU A 33 10.31 0.21 4.53
CA GLU A 33 11.10 0.47 3.31
C GLU A 33 10.19 0.71 2.09
N ILE A 34 9.11 -0.05 1.99
CA ILE A 34 8.09 0.14 0.93
C ILE A 34 7.41 1.50 1.07
N GLY A 35 6.97 1.88 2.28
CA GLY A 35 6.36 3.18 2.52
C GLY A 35 7.31 4.33 2.18
N SER A 36 8.60 4.21 2.52
CA SER A 36 9.62 5.18 2.16
C SER A 36 9.83 5.25 0.64
N SER A 37 9.92 4.09 -0.04
CA SER A 37 10.07 4.01 -1.50
C SER A 37 8.87 4.60 -2.25
N ALA A 38 7.67 4.45 -1.69
CA ALA A 38 6.45 5.05 -2.20
C ALA A 38 6.30 6.55 -1.86
N GLY A 39 7.29 7.17 -1.22
CA GLY A 39 7.35 8.62 -0.98
C GLY A 39 6.66 9.11 0.30
N PHE A 40 6.45 8.25 1.30
CA PHE A 40 6.00 8.67 2.62
C PHE A 40 7.18 9.08 3.51
N SER A 41 7.03 10.21 4.21
CA SER A 41 8.03 10.74 5.14
C SER A 41 8.11 9.98 6.46
N SER A 42 7.12 9.14 6.78
CA SER A 42 7.15 8.31 7.98
C SER A 42 6.33 7.03 7.83
N LYS A 43 6.69 6.02 8.62
CA LYS A 43 5.94 4.76 8.74
C LYS A 43 4.50 5.00 9.20
N SER A 44 4.29 5.89 10.18
CA SER A 44 2.95 6.18 10.71
C SER A 44 2.03 6.81 9.65
N ALA A 45 2.54 7.79 8.88
CA ALA A 45 1.80 8.41 7.79
C ALA A 45 1.43 7.39 6.71
N PHE A 46 2.38 6.53 6.33
CA PHE A 46 2.14 5.44 5.40
C PHE A 46 1.04 4.50 5.89
N TYR A 47 1.14 3.99 7.12
CA TYR A 47 0.16 3.04 7.66
C TYR A 47 -1.24 3.65 7.76
N MET A 48 -1.34 4.92 8.14
CA MET A 48 -2.62 5.62 8.25
C MET A 48 -3.28 5.78 6.88
N GLU A 49 -2.57 6.35 5.90
CA GLU A 49 -3.12 6.56 4.56
C GLU A 49 -3.39 5.21 3.86
N PHE A 50 -2.51 4.23 4.00
CA PHE A 50 -2.73 2.90 3.42
C PHE A 50 -4.00 2.26 3.96
N LYS A 51 -4.24 2.33 5.29
CA LYS A 51 -5.48 1.83 5.88
C LYS A 51 -6.71 2.62 5.42
N LYS A 52 -6.60 3.94 5.32
CA LYS A 52 -7.67 4.81 4.83
C LYS A 52 -8.09 4.45 3.41
N PHE A 53 -7.14 4.22 2.50
CA PHE A 53 -7.42 3.94 1.08
C PHE A 53 -7.75 2.47 0.78
N THR A 54 -7.21 1.53 1.55
CA THR A 54 -7.38 0.08 1.26
C THR A 54 -8.29 -0.65 2.23
N GLY A 55 -8.68 -0.01 3.33
CA GLY A 55 -9.44 -0.61 4.42
C GLY A 55 -8.61 -1.54 5.33
N THR A 56 -7.32 -1.78 5.02
CA THR A 56 -6.47 -2.71 5.75
C THR A 56 -5.04 -2.19 5.89
N ASN A 57 -4.22 -2.80 6.77
CA ASN A 57 -2.82 -2.40 6.89
C ASN A 57 -1.94 -3.09 5.82
N PRO A 58 -0.75 -2.52 5.49
CA PRO A 58 0.13 -3.02 4.43
C PRO A 58 0.51 -4.50 4.57
N ASN A 59 0.79 -4.97 5.79
CA ASN A 59 1.16 -6.36 6.06
C ASN A 59 0.00 -7.32 5.78
N ALA A 60 -1.21 -6.93 6.19
CA ALA A 60 -2.41 -7.73 5.95
C ALA A 60 -2.77 -7.77 4.46
N TYR A 61 -2.63 -6.65 3.76
CA TYR A 61 -2.79 -6.59 2.30
C TYR A 61 -1.84 -7.55 1.60
N ARG A 62 -0.52 -7.43 1.85
CA ARG A 62 0.50 -8.30 1.25
C ARG A 62 0.20 -9.78 1.45
N ARG A 63 -0.09 -10.18 2.70
CA ARG A 63 -0.39 -11.59 3.01
C ARG A 63 -1.62 -12.10 2.27
N LYS A 64 -2.67 -11.27 2.15
CA LYS A 64 -3.89 -11.64 1.44
C LYS A 64 -3.62 -11.86 -0.04
N GLU A 65 -2.94 -10.93 -0.69
CA GLU A 65 -2.72 -10.98 -2.14
C GLU A 65 -1.75 -12.11 -2.55
N LEU A 66 -0.66 -12.32 -1.79
CA LEU A 66 0.24 -13.46 -2.05
C LEU A 66 -0.46 -14.82 -1.85
N LYS A 67 -1.39 -14.92 -0.89
CA LYS A 67 -2.20 -16.13 -0.72
C LYS A 67 -3.14 -16.34 -1.92
N ASN A 68 -3.78 -15.28 -2.40
CA ASN A 68 -4.66 -15.33 -3.57
C ASN A 68 -3.89 -15.82 -4.82
N GLU A 69 -2.70 -15.29 -5.06
CA GLU A 69 -1.84 -15.72 -6.17
C GLU A 69 -1.41 -17.18 -6.04
N SER A 70 -1.01 -17.62 -4.83
CA SER A 70 -0.66 -19.02 -4.59
C SER A 70 -1.84 -19.97 -4.77
N THR A 71 -3.07 -19.50 -4.53
CA THR A 71 -4.30 -20.30 -4.74
C THR A 71 -4.61 -20.39 -6.22
N PHE A 72 -4.46 -19.29 -6.97
CA PHE A 72 -4.67 -19.27 -8.42
C PHE A 72 -3.71 -20.19 -9.16
N ARG A 73 -2.40 -20.13 -8.85
CA ARG A 73 -1.38 -20.96 -9.51
C ARG A 73 -1.48 -22.46 -9.22
N LYS A 74 -2.23 -22.88 -8.19
CA LYS A 74 -2.44 -24.30 -7.85
C LYS A 74 -3.66 -24.92 -8.52
N ASN A 75 -4.54 -24.09 -9.11
CA ASN A 75 -5.78 -24.53 -9.73
C ASN A 75 -5.65 -24.75 -11.25
N PHE A 76 -4.44 -24.67 -11.78
CA PHE A 76 -4.03 -24.97 -13.16
C PHE A 76 -2.72 -25.76 -13.13
#